data_AF-A0A0N8PRT4-F1
#
_entry.id   AF-A0A0N8PRT4-F1
#
_cell.length_a   1.000
_cell.length_b   1.000
_cell.length_c   1.000
_cell.angle_alpha   90.00
_cell.angle_beta   90.00
_cell.angle_gamma   90.00
#
_symmetry.space_group_name_H-M   'P 1'
#
loop_
_entity.id
_entity.type
_entity.pdbx_description
1 polymer ?
#
loop_
_entity_poly.entity_id
_entity_poly.type
_entity_poly.pdbx_seq_one_letter_code
_entity_poly.pdbx_strand_id
1 'polypeptide(L)' 'MDEATQARLRTLAEEYVALVEAMHGGQYADMDEYARLSADRTLVHDELLQLTGMTRSDDMYRHCKALLAE' A
#
# COMPACT_ATOMS: atom_id res chain seq x y z
N MET A 1 -14.34 6.24 -12.20
CA MET A 1 -14.03 6.33 -10.76
C MET A 1 -14.51 7.69 -10.29
N ASP A 2 -15.32 7.77 -9.23
CA ASP A 2 -15.73 9.06 -8.68
C ASP A 2 -14.62 9.69 -7.82
N GLU A 3 -14.78 10.96 -7.47
CA GLU A 3 -13.80 11.75 -6.71
C GLU A 3 -13.49 11.14 -5.35
N ALA A 4 -14.49 10.58 -4.66
CA ALA A 4 -14.31 9.94 -3.36
C ALA A 4 -13.46 8.66 -3.47
N THR A 5 -13.72 7.85 -4.50
CA THR A 5 -12.95 6.64 -4.79
C THR A 5 -11.51 6.99 -5.19
N GLN A 6 -11.32 8.06 -5.97
CA GLN A 6 -9.98 8.53 -6.35
C GLN A 6 -9.19 9.04 -5.14
N ALA A 7 -9.84 9.80 -4.25
CA ALA A 7 -9.22 10.25 -3.00
C ALA A 7 -8.83 9.05 -2.12
N ARG A 8 -9.73 8.07 -1.96
CA ARG A 8 -9.44 6.84 -1.21
C ARG A 8 -8.27 6.06 -1.80
N LEU A 9 -8.23 5.93 -3.12
CA LEU A 9 -7.13 5.26 -3.82
C LEU A 9 -5.79 5.96 -3.55
N ARG A 10 -5.75 7.29 -3.58
CA ARG A 10 -4.53 8.06 -3.30
C ARG A 10 -4.06 7.88 -1.85
N THR A 11 -4.98 7.95 -0.88
CA THR A 11 -4.66 7.70 0.54
C THR A 11 -4.10 6.29 0.76
N LEU A 12 -4.74 5.27 0.18
CA LEU A 12 -4.25 3.90 0.28
C LEU A 12 -2.88 3.70 -0.38
N ALA A 13 -2.63 4.39 -1.50
CA ALA A 13 -1.33 4.35 -2.17
C ALA A 13 -0.22 4.97 -1.31
N GLU A 14 -0.49 6.10 -0.63
CA GLU A 14 0.44 6.72 0.33
C GLU A 14 0.73 5.77 1.49
N GLU A 15 -0.30 5.19 2.08
CA GLU A 15 -0.20 4.26 3.20
C GLU A 15 0.58 3.00 2.82
N TYR A 16 0.26 2.39 1.67
CA TYR A 16 0.94 1.20 1.18
C TYR A 16 2.43 1.44 0.93
N VAL A 17 2.77 2.56 0.28
CA VAL A 17 4.18 2.93 0.02
C VAL A 17 4.93 3.13 1.33
N ALA A 18 4.34 3.85 2.30
CA ALA A 18 4.95 4.06 3.61
C ALA A 18 5.20 2.74 4.34
N LEU A 19 4.23 1.81 4.33
CA LEU A 19 4.36 0.49 4.95
C LEU A 19 5.45 -0.35 4.28
N VAL A 20 5.52 -0.36 2.94
CA VAL A 20 6.56 -1.08 2.20
C VAL A 20 7.94 -0.49 2.49
N GLU A 21 8.08 0.83 2.49
CA GLU A 21 9.34 1.52 2.78
C GLU A 21 9.79 1.31 4.24
N ALA A 22 8.88 1.32 5.21
CA ALA A 22 9.18 1.03 6.61
C ALA A 22 9.69 -0.40 6.80
N MET A 23 9.05 -1.38 6.15
CA MET A 23 9.49 -2.77 6.21
C MET A 23 10.82 -2.99 5.48
N HIS A 24 11.03 -2.36 4.33
CA HIS A 24 12.27 -2.51 3.55
C HIS A 24 13.46 -1.81 4.23
N GLY A 25 13.23 -0.67 4.86
CA GLY A 25 14.25 0.08 5.60
C GLY A 25 14.60 -0.50 6.96
N GLY A 26 13.93 -1.58 7.40
CA GLY A 26 14.13 -2.13 8.74
C GLY A 26 13.64 -1.18 9.84
N GLN A 27 12.67 -0.32 9.54
CA GLN A 27 12.13 0.68 10.48
C GLN A 27 11.09 0.05 11.43
N TYR A 28 11.51 -0.98 12.15
CA TYR A 28 10.73 -1.63 13.19
C TYR A 28 11.66 -2.00 14.35
N ALA A 29 11.20 -1.79 15.58
CA ALA A 29 11.97 -2.02 16.80
C ALA A 29 12.11 -3.51 17.13
N ASP A 30 11.10 -4.31 16.78
CA ASP A 30 11.03 -5.74 17.08
C ASP A 30 10.20 -6.52 16.05
N MET A 31 10.12 -7.85 16.27
CA MET A 31 9.37 -8.75 15.39
C MET A 31 7.85 -8.56 15.49
N ASP A 32 7.33 -8.05 16.60
CA ASP A 32 5.90 -7.80 16.80
C ASP A 32 5.46 -6.56 16.02
N GLU A 33 6.30 -5.53 15.96
CA GLU A 33 6.14 -4.38 15.09
C GLU A 33 6.24 -4.77 13.61
N TYR A 34 7.22 -5.60 13.23
CA TYR A 34 7.28 -6.14 11.87
C TYR A 34 6.00 -6.91 11.49
N ALA A 35 5.49 -7.76 12.39
CA ALA A 35 4.27 -8.52 12.16
C ALA A 35 3.05 -7.61 11.97
N ARG A 36 2.94 -6.54 12.78
CA ARG A 36 1.90 -5.50 12.62
C ARG A 36 2.00 -4.78 11.28
N LEU A 37 3.18 -4.27 10.93
CA LEU A 37 3.41 -3.63 9.63
C LEU A 37 3.08 -4.55 8.45
N SER A 38 3.45 -5.83 8.55
CA SER A 38 3.13 -6.82 7.52
C SER A 38 1.64 -7.10 7.40
N ALA A 39 0.90 -7.12 8.52
CA ALA A 39 -0.54 -7.30 8.54
C ALA A 39 -1.24 -6.08 7.92
N ASP A 40 -0.88 -4.87 8.36
CA ASP A 40 -1.43 -3.62 7.85
C ASP A 40 -1.16 -3.47 6.35
N ARG A 41 0.07 -3.75 5.90
CA ARG A 41 0.43 -3.75 4.47
C ARG A 41 -0.46 -4.70 3.68
N THR A 42 -0.78 -5.87 4.23
CA THR A 42 -1.62 -6.87 3.54
C THR A 42 -3.06 -6.40 3.41
N LEU A 43 -3.61 -5.77 4.46
CA LEU A 43 -4.96 -5.20 4.43
C LEU A 43 -5.08 -4.08 3.38
N VAL A 44 -4.14 -3.13 3.40
CA VAL A 44 -4.10 -2.02 2.44
C VAL A 44 -3.93 -2.54 1.01
N HIS A 45 -3.04 -3.53 0.81
CA HIS A 45 -2.83 -4.17 -0.48
C HIS A 45 -4.11 -4.82 -1.02
N ASP A 46 -4.82 -5.59 -0.20
CA ASP A 46 -6.05 -6.25 -0.64
C ASP A 46 -7.14 -5.22 -1.00
N GLU A 47 -7.24 -4.11 -0.28
CA GLU A 47 -8.16 -3.01 -0.65
C GLU A 47 -7.76 -2.34 -1.98
N LEU A 48 -6.46 -2.09 -2.18
CA LEU A 48 -5.94 -1.56 -3.45
C LEU A 48 -6.25 -2.49 -4.63
N LEU A 49 -6.16 -3.82 -4.45
CA LEU A 49 -6.53 -4.77 -5.50
C LEU A 49 -8.02 -4.66 -5.86
N GLN A 50 -8.91 -4.49 -4.87
CA GLN A 50 -10.34 -4.31 -5.13
C GLN A 50 -10.62 -3.01 -5.93
N LEU A 51 -9.94 -1.92 -5.59
CA LEU A 51 -10.18 -0.61 -6.22
C LEU A 51 -9.55 -0.48 -7.62
N THR A 52 -8.40 -1.11 -7.85
CA THR A 52 -7.66 -1.00 -9.11
C THR A 52 -8.01 -2.11 -10.11
N GLY A 53 -8.58 -3.22 -9.64
CA GLY A 53 -8.79 -4.43 -10.44
C GLY A 53 -7.50 -5.19 -10.77
N MET A 54 -6.37 -4.81 -10.16
CA MET A 54 -5.10 -5.51 -10.28
C MET A 54 -5.16 -6.87 -9.58
N THR A 55 -4.22 -7.74 -9.93
CA THR A 55 -4.01 -9.04 -9.33
C THR A 55 -2.80 -9.01 -8.38
N ARG A 56 -2.67 -10.04 -7.54
CA ARG A 56 -1.50 -10.19 -6.65
C ARG A 56 -0.18 -10.38 -7.39
N SER A 57 -0.22 -10.66 -8.69
CA SER A 57 0.97 -10.79 -9.54
C SER A 57 1.45 -9.45 -10.08
N ASP A 58 0.62 -8.40 -9.99
CA ASP A 58 0.98 -7.07 -10.45
C ASP A 58 1.85 -6.34 -9.42
N ASP A 59 2.72 -5.46 -9.91
CA ASP A 59 3.62 -4.66 -9.08
C ASP A 59 2.85 -3.46 -8.47
N MET A 60 2.18 -3.73 -7.35
CA MET A 60 1.39 -2.73 -6.64
C MET A 60 2.25 -1.55 -6.13
N TYR A 61 3.49 -1.81 -5.70
CA TYR A 61 4.38 -0.75 -5.23
C TYR A 61 4.69 0.24 -6.35
N ARG A 62 5.07 -0.27 -7.53
CA ARG A 62 5.32 0.56 -8.70
C ARG A 62 4.06 1.32 -9.14
N HIS A 63 2.90 0.68 -9.11
CA HIS A 63 1.63 1.34 -9.43
C HIS A 63 1.35 2.52 -8.49
N CYS A 64 1.46 2.31 -7.17
CA CYS A 64 1.25 3.36 -6.18
C CYS A 64 2.25 4.51 -6.34
N LYS A 65 3.55 4.23 -6.58
CA LYS A 65 4.55 5.28 -6.82
C LYS A 65 4.25 6.10 -8.09
N ALA A 66 3.74 5.46 -9.14
CA ALA A 66 3.32 6.16 -10.35
C ALA A 66 2.11 7.07 -10.08
N LEU A 67 1.09 6.55 -9.39
CA LEU A 67 -0.11 7.30 -9.02
C LEU A 67 0.19 8.56 -8.17
N LEU A 68 1.18 8.48 -7.28
CA LEU A 68 1.55 9.60 -6.41
C LEU A 68 2.46 10.64 -7.07
N ALA A 69 3.09 10.31 -8.20
CA ALA A 69 3.92 11.23 -8.97
C ALA A 69 3.10 12.14 -9.91
N GLU A 70 1.81 11.84 -10.08
CA GLU A 70 0.80 12.61 -10.82
C GLU A 70 0.08 13.65 -9.94
#